data_AF-A0A969FAE4-F1
#
_entry.id   AF-A0A969FAE4-F1
#
_cell.length_a   1.000
_cell.length_b   1.000
_cell.length_c   1.000
_cell.angle_alpha   90.00
_cell.angle_beta   90.00
_cell.angle_gamma   90.00
#
_symmetry.space_group_name_H-M   'P 1'
#
loop_
_entity.id
_entity.type
_entity.pdbx_description
1 polymer ?
#
loop_
_entity_poly.entity_id
_entity_poly.type
_entity_poly.pdbx_seq_one_letter_code
_entity_poly.pdbx_strand_id
1 'polypeptide(L)'
;MRDLSDRYEESQTLTNLGILYQREGDEEKAIALWQTALKGFPTDSAAAYQLEFWLQSSRGVDLQTMQPDVEIGDRPQRLGMRRVVTACIVGAIALIVVIVLLVRRI
;
A
#
# COMPACT_ATOMS: atom_id res chain seq x y z
N MET A 1 -32.86 0.67 -4.39
CA MET A 1 -32.40 -0.71 -4.69
C MET A 1 -31.39 -0.78 -5.84
N ARG A 2 -31.39 0.15 -6.81
CA ARG A 2 -30.38 0.17 -7.89
C ARG A 2 -28.95 0.46 -7.41
N ASP A 3 -28.76 1.47 -6.57
CA ASP A 3 -27.41 1.90 -6.15
C ASP A 3 -26.60 0.84 -5.38
N LEU A 4 -27.28 -0.08 -4.69
CA LEU A 4 -26.61 -1.20 -3.99
C LEU A 4 -26.15 -2.28 -4.97
N SER A 5 -26.90 -2.49 -6.06
CA SER A 5 -26.52 -3.43 -7.12
C SER A 5 -25.32 -2.89 -7.90
N ASP A 6 -25.34 -1.61 -8.24
CA ASP A 6 -24.29 -0.97 -9.03
C ASP A 6 -22.95 -0.98 -8.28
N ARG A 7 -22.97 -0.69 -6.97
CA ARG A 7 -21.78 -0.77 -6.10
C ARG A 7 -21.24 -2.20 -5.95
N TYR A 8 -22.11 -3.20 -5.99
CA TYR A 8 -21.71 -4.60 -5.92
C TYR A 8 -21.00 -5.05 -7.20
N GLU A 9 -21.50 -4.64 -8.36
CA GLU A 9 -20.87 -4.91 -9.66
C GLU A 9 -19.53 -4.18 -9.83
N GLU A 10 -19.44 -2.92 -9.38
CA GLU A 10 -18.19 -2.17 -9.32
C GLU A 10 -17.15 -2.89 -8.44
N SER A 11 -17.58 -3.37 -7.27
CA SER A 11 -16.71 -4.10 -6.34
C SER A 11 -16.19 -5.40 -6.93
N GLN A 12 -17.03 -6.16 -7.65
CA GLN A 12 -16.58 -7.35 -8.38
C GLN A 12 -15.56 -7.02 -9.46
N THR A 13 -15.76 -5.92 -10.18
CA THR A 13 -14.81 -5.47 -11.21
C THR A 13 -13.45 -5.14 -10.60
N LEU A 14 -13.44 -4.43 -9.46
CA LEU A 14 -12.23 -4.13 -8.70
C LEU A 14 -11.55 -5.41 -8.18
N THR A 15 -12.32 -6.39 -7.72
CA THR A 15 -11.79 -7.71 -7.32
C THR A 15 -11.07 -8.40 -8.45
N ASN A 16 -11.70 -8.47 -9.63
CA ASN A 16 -11.11 -9.10 -10.82
C ASN A 16 -9.84 -8.39 -11.27
N LEU A 17 -9.82 -7.06 -11.20
CA LEU A 17 -8.63 -6.27 -11.50
C LEU A 17 -7.50 -6.54 -10.48
N GLY A 18 -7.83 -6.67 -9.20
CA GLY A 18 -6.85 -7.04 -8.16
C GLY A 18 -6.23 -8.42 -8.41
N ILE A 19 -7.01 -9.40 -8.86
CA ILE A 19 -6.51 -10.73 -9.25
C ILE A 19 -5.56 -10.62 -10.45
N LEU A 20 -5.88 -9.78 -11.43
CA LEU A 20 -5.01 -9.55 -12.58
C LEU A 20 -3.65 -8.98 -12.14
N TYR A 21 -3.66 -7.95 -11.30
CA TYR A 21 -2.42 -7.36 -10.78
C TYR A 21 -1.61 -8.32 -9.91
N GLN A 22 -2.26 -9.15 -9.09
CA GLN A 22 -1.58 -10.21 -8.35
C GLN A 22 -0.85 -11.17 -9.29
N ARG A 23 -1.49 -11.56 -10.41
CA ARG A 23 -0.88 -12.45 -11.41
C ARG A 23 0.27 -11.79 -12.17
N GLU A 24 0.22 -10.47 -12.35
CA GLU A 24 1.32 -9.68 -12.92
C GLU A 24 2.47 -9.44 -11.93
N GLY A 25 2.32 -9.84 -10.66
CA GLY A 25 3.30 -9.66 -9.60
C GLY A 25 3.24 -8.29 -8.91
N ASP A 26 2.23 -7.46 -9.23
CA ASP A 26 2.00 -6.16 -8.60
C ASP A 26 1.04 -6.32 -7.40
N GLU A 27 1.55 -6.97 -6.35
CA GLU A 27 0.76 -7.31 -5.16
C GLU A 27 0.27 -6.06 -4.40
N GLU A 28 1.05 -4.97 -4.39
CA GLU A 28 0.65 -3.70 -3.77
C GLU A 28 -0.63 -3.13 -4.42
N LYS A 29 -0.72 -3.14 -5.75
CA LYS A 29 -1.93 -2.72 -6.46
C LYS A 29 -3.10 -3.68 -6.22
N ALA A 30 -2.83 -4.99 -6.18
CA ALA A 30 -3.86 -5.99 -5.89
C ALA A 30 -4.53 -5.74 -4.53
N ILE A 31 -3.72 -5.52 -3.48
CA ILE A 31 -4.17 -5.21 -2.13
C ILE A 31 -5.04 -3.94 -2.11
N ALA A 32 -4.59 -2.87 -2.75
CA ALA A 32 -5.34 -1.61 -2.78
C ALA A 32 -6.71 -1.76 -3.45
N LEU A 33 -6.79 -2.54 -4.54
CA LEU A 33 -8.03 -2.83 -5.24
C LEU A 33 -8.97 -3.70 -4.40
N TRP A 34 -8.46 -4.73 -3.73
CA TRP A 34 -9.25 -5.58 -2.84
C TRP A 34 -9.79 -4.82 -1.62
N GLN A 35 -9.01 -3.92 -1.02
CA GLN A 35 -9.49 -3.04 0.06
C GLN A 35 -10.60 -2.10 -0.40
N THR A 36 -10.53 -1.62 -1.64
CA THR A 36 -11.56 -0.75 -2.21
C THR A 36 -12.83 -1.54 -2.52
N ALA A 37 -12.69 -2.73 -3.12
CA ALA A 37 -13.79 -3.64 -3.40
C ALA A 37 -14.54 -4.06 -2.12
N LEU A 38 -13.81 -4.31 -1.01
CA LEU A 38 -14.41 -4.70 0.26
C LEU A 38 -15.43 -3.69 0.80
N LYS A 39 -15.27 -2.39 0.49
CA LYS A 39 -16.19 -1.32 0.94
C LYS A 39 -17.54 -1.33 0.21
N GLY A 40 -17.64 -1.96 -0.95
CA GLY A 40 -18.90 -2.07 -1.70
C GLY A 40 -19.57 -3.44 -1.58
N PHE A 41 -18.88 -4.44 -1.02
CA PHE A 41 -19.48 -5.71 -0.63
C PHE A 41 -20.22 -5.60 0.72
N PRO A 42 -21.38 -6.25 0.87
CA PRO A 42 -21.94 -6.52 2.19
C PRO A 42 -20.97 -7.39 3.00
N THR A 43 -20.76 -7.07 4.27
CA THR A 43 -19.85 -7.79 5.18
C THR A 43 -20.16 -9.28 5.24
N ASP A 44 -21.43 -9.67 5.15
CA ASP A 44 -21.86 -11.08 5.20
C ASP A 44 -21.74 -11.82 3.85
N SER A 45 -21.20 -11.17 2.81
CA SER A 45 -21.07 -11.78 1.50
C SER A 45 -19.86 -12.70 1.40
N ALA A 46 -20.02 -13.83 0.69
CA ALA A 46 -18.91 -14.74 0.40
C ALA A 46 -17.74 -14.05 -0.34
N ALA A 47 -18.02 -12.97 -1.09
CA ALA A 47 -17.01 -12.16 -1.76
C ALA A 47 -16.17 -11.35 -0.76
N ALA A 48 -16.81 -10.76 0.26
CA ALA A 48 -16.10 -10.04 1.33
C ALA A 48 -15.16 -10.98 2.09
N TYR A 49 -15.62 -12.18 2.49
CA TYR A 49 -14.77 -13.15 3.19
C TYR A 49 -13.55 -13.59 2.37
N GLN A 50 -13.70 -13.80 1.06
CA GLN A 50 -12.59 -14.17 0.18
C GLN A 50 -11.55 -13.05 0.08
N LEU A 51 -12.00 -11.80 -0.04
CA LEU A 51 -11.13 -10.62 -0.07
C LEU A 51 -10.39 -10.44 1.25
N GLU A 52 -11.09 -10.60 2.38
CA GLU A 52 -10.47 -10.54 3.71
C GLU A 52 -9.40 -11.62 3.88
N PHE A 53 -9.66 -12.85 3.42
CA PHE A 53 -8.68 -13.93 3.43
C PHE A 53 -7.44 -13.58 2.60
N TRP A 54 -7.60 -13.09 1.36
CA TRP A 54 -6.47 -12.68 0.52
C TRP A 54 -5.68 -11.53 1.13
N LEU A 55 -6.37 -10.52 1.66
CA LEU A 55 -5.74 -9.40 2.36
C LEU A 55 -4.97 -9.88 3.59
N GLN A 56 -5.51 -10.82 4.36
CA GLN A 56 -4.83 -11.38 5.52
C GLN A 56 -3.61 -12.22 5.13
N SER A 57 -3.70 -12.98 4.04
CA SER A 57 -2.56 -13.72 3.47
C SER A 57 -1.43 -12.79 3.07
N SER A 58 -1.72 -11.69 2.36
CA SER A 58 -0.71 -10.69 1.98
C SER A 58 -0.18 -9.90 3.18
N ARG A 59 -1.03 -9.62 4.17
CA ARG A 59 -0.66 -8.96 5.44
C ARG A 59 0.27 -9.79 6.31
N GLY A 60 0.17 -11.11 6.25
CA GLY A 60 1.10 -12.03 6.91
C GLY A 60 2.55 -11.88 6.44
N VAL A 61 2.76 -11.21 5.30
CA VAL A 61 4.08 -10.90 4.73
C VAL A 61 4.55 -9.48 5.06
N ASP A 62 3.67 -8.51 5.39
CA ASP A 62 4.03 -7.07 5.41
C ASP A 62 3.44 -6.19 6.56
N LEU A 63 2.80 -6.75 7.60
CA LEU A 63 2.17 -5.92 8.65
C LEU A 63 3.03 -5.52 9.86
N GLN A 64 4.30 -5.89 9.94
CA GLN A 64 5.17 -5.27 10.96
C GLN A 64 5.56 -3.82 10.61
N THR A 65 5.24 -3.34 9.41
CA THR A 65 5.76 -2.06 8.90
C THR A 65 4.71 -1.05 8.44
N MET A 66 3.41 -1.37 8.42
CA MET A 66 2.40 -0.46 7.84
C MET A 66 1.28 -0.10 8.83
N GLN A 67 1.36 1.13 9.37
CA GLN A 67 0.24 1.83 10.01
C GLN A 67 -0.75 2.32 8.94
N PRO A 68 -2.07 2.37 9.24
CA PRO A 68 -3.07 2.76 8.26
C PRO A 68 -3.19 4.29 8.20
N ASP A 69 -2.32 4.93 7.43
CA ASP A 69 -2.53 6.32 7.01
C ASP A 69 -3.34 6.30 5.71
N VAL A 70 -4.66 6.22 5.84
CA VAL A 70 -5.59 6.36 4.71
C VAL A 70 -5.61 7.83 4.26
N GLU A 71 -4.60 8.25 3.50
CA GLU A 71 -4.67 9.43 2.63
C GLU A 71 -5.21 8.99 1.27
N ILE A 72 -6.53 9.12 1.08
CA ILE A 72 -7.14 9.08 -0.25
C ILE A 72 -6.91 10.45 -0.88
N GLY A 73 -5.82 10.60 -1.63
CA GLY A 73 -5.53 11.82 -2.38
C GLY A 73 -4.15 11.81 -3.02
N ASP A 74 -4.10 11.61 -4.34
CA ASP A 74 -3.04 11.99 -5.28
C ASP A 74 -1.60 11.41 -5.14
N ARG A 75 -1.29 10.43 -6.03
CA ARG A 75 0.03 10.03 -6.59
C ARG A 75 1.13 9.51 -5.62
N PRO A 76 2.31 9.09 -6.14
CA PRO A 76 2.60 7.95 -7.00
C PRO A 76 3.30 6.81 -6.22
N GLN A 77 3.11 5.58 -6.71
CA GLN A 77 3.71 4.35 -6.17
C GLN A 77 5.24 4.38 -6.23
N ARG A 78 5.90 4.28 -5.06
CA ARG A 78 7.26 3.77 -4.77
C ARG A 78 7.85 4.52 -3.58
N LEU A 79 7.46 4.19 -2.35
CA LEU A 79 8.08 4.87 -1.20
C LEU A 79 8.06 4.12 0.15
N GLY A 80 8.30 2.80 0.12
CA GLY A 80 8.64 2.02 1.32
C GLY A 80 10.15 1.84 1.53
N MET A 81 10.87 1.37 0.51
CA MET A 81 12.31 1.06 0.66
C MET A 81 13.24 2.28 0.41
N ARG A 82 12.84 3.23 -0.47
CA ARG A 82 13.69 4.38 -0.83
C ARG A 82 13.77 5.44 0.27
N ARG A 83 12.72 5.63 1.09
CA ARG A 83 12.68 6.67 2.14
C ARG A 83 13.70 6.41 3.25
N VAL A 84 13.82 5.17 3.70
CA VAL A 84 14.79 4.77 4.75
C VAL A 84 16.22 4.93 4.23
N VAL A 85 16.48 4.46 3.01
CA VAL A 85 17.81 4.60 2.37
C VAL A 85 18.15 6.09 2.17
N THR A 86 17.19 6.90 1.73
CA THR A 86 17.42 8.35 1.52
C THR A 86 17.68 9.07 2.85
N ALA A 87 16.94 8.75 3.91
CA ALA A 87 17.16 9.32 5.24
C ALA A 87 18.56 8.97 5.80
N CYS A 88 18.99 7.72 5.65
CA CYS A 88 20.31 7.28 6.08
C CYS A 88 21.44 7.98 5.31
N ILE A 89 21.30 8.16 3.99
CA ILE A 89 22.31 8.81 3.15
C ILE A 89 22.44 10.31 3.48
N VAL A 90 21.33 11.02 3.65
CA VAL A 90 21.36 12.46 3.99
C VAL A 90 21.96 12.69 5.37
N GLY A 91 21.65 11.86 6.35
CA GLY A 91 22.27 11.92 7.68
C GLY A 91 23.78 11.70 7.66
N ALA A 92 24.25 10.71 6.89
CA ALA A 92 25.67 10.43 6.73
C ALA A 92 26.42 11.58 6.05
N ILE A 93 25.86 12.18 4.99
CA ILE A 93 26.47 13.32 4.29
C ILE A 93 26.55 14.54 5.22
N ALA A 94 25.49 14.84 5.97
CA ALA A 94 25.49 15.96 6.92
C ALA A 94 26.58 15.79 8.00
N LEU A 95 26.74 14.58 8.54
CA LEU A 95 27.78 14.27 9.52
C LEU A 95 29.18 14.44 8.93
N ILE A 96 29.42 13.95 7.71
CA ILE A 96 30.71 14.09 7.02
C ILE A 96 31.05 15.57 6.76
N VAL A 97 30.07 16.37 6.30
CA VAL A 97 30.27 17.80 6.07
C VAL A 97 30.62 18.53 7.37
N VAL A 98 29.93 18.22 8.47
CA VAL A 98 30.23 18.81 9.79
C VAL A 98 31.65 18.44 10.25
N ILE A 99 32.07 17.19 10.10
CA ILE A 99 33.42 16.73 10.45
C ILE A 99 34.48 17.47 9.62
N VAL A 100 34.28 17.58 8.29
CA VAL A 100 35.23 18.27 7.40
C VAL A 100 35.31 19.77 7.73
N LEU A 101 34.18 20.40 8.06
CA LEU A 101 34.16 21.81 8.47
C LEU A 101 34.87 22.04 9.81
N LEU A 102 34.74 21.11 10.77
CA LEU A 102 35.46 21.17 12.04
C LEU A 102 36.98 21.02 11.86
N VAL A 103 37.40 20.05 11.04
CA VAL A 103 38.83 19.81 10.76
C VAL A 103 39.47 20.98 9.99
N ARG A 104 38.73 21.65 9.11
CA ARG A 104 39.23 22.84 8.38
C ARG A 104 39.29 24.12 9.22
N ARG A 105 38.67 24.15 10.39
CA ARG A 105 38.63 25.35 11.28
C ARG A 105 39.68 25.33 12.39
N ILE A 106 40.47 24.26 12.47
CA ILE A 106 41.61 24.06 13.38
C ILE A 106 42.88 24.23 12.56
#